data_AF-A0AAW8VFG1-F1
#
_entry.id   AF-A0AAW8VFG1-F1
#
_cell.length_a   1.000
_cell.length_b   1.000
_cell.length_c   1.000
_cell.angle_alpha   90.00
_cell.angle_beta   90.00
_cell.angle_gamma   90.00
#
_symmetry.space_group_name_H-M   'P 1'
#
loop_
_entity.id
_entity.type
_entity.pdbx_description
1 polymer ?
#
loop_
_entity_poly.entity_id
_entity_poly.type
_entity_poly.pdbx_seq_one_letter_code
_entity_poly.pdbx_strand_id
1 'polypeptide(L)'
;MQKQEISNIMIFFVTQDLEGQPRQLEMHLMPEKEVSMMNQRFTEYLQRQREMYKPSLVQSHLPDLYLCRYQFPAGVSYPDIRLFDKDNSLVQKFITRNGGSMQGNVSLRGLEYLHSHDEEKSLPMLVASGLADHLLVQPEAKRFALAQDTLHDDPSETLTAVETAKGVLLFEYSGFGKTCCHAYMQHLADRFFITDEEKPEFVNLYKLTRPDAEVVKAFQASPNAFSLYTNSFLPEKAQYLDATILRNARLDRSHRIEPTFDAYDKFASSYNVLPSIANAQILRLLSLQETAGIYGIDYTTRRIPFIHKNSFNSQFNALQNIPAENKGGQEKVKSQIRDQAAYILKRDYGLIPDSLQNKEIDPIISLQTPKGAVYLPATDEGAIYKQCYLQYLADRFFTPEVQALGRIREFYISCPNHSTEHYMQKHLDLFRSNPFYGQLAKMPLYPIEQSELLKKGGYPIEPTYHAFKQFTEDYRLSVTPENAEIFTLLFIREYGLPADFNTNESYKEFTHKGNFKPLDQEMSELQSKKGYSEKAFYNIQNRQQQLADKILGLRYRLTCPPLQLTGPAASEKRKTASRQNKSHNPRI
;
A
#
# COMPACT_ATOMS: atom_id res chain seq x y z
N MET A 1 19.59 35.24 59.74
CA MET A 1 18.91 34.70 58.55
C MET A 1 19.39 33.26 58.35
N GLN A 2 18.61 32.28 58.82
CA GLN A 2 18.84 30.88 58.46
C GLN A 2 18.54 30.73 56.96
N LYS A 3 19.51 30.24 56.18
CA LYS A 3 19.27 29.75 54.82
C LYS A 3 18.22 28.65 54.96
N GLN A 4 17.00 28.88 54.49
CA GLN A 4 16.02 27.83 54.30
C GLN A 4 16.64 26.86 53.29
N GLU A 5 17.06 25.67 53.75
CA GLU A 5 17.42 24.59 52.85
C GLU A 5 16.17 24.25 52.04
N ILE A 6 16.23 24.53 50.74
CA ILE A 6 15.19 24.16 49.80
C ILE A 6 15.30 22.65 49.62
N SER A 7 14.49 21.90 50.37
CA SER A 7 14.32 20.46 50.19
C SER A 7 13.63 20.23 48.85
N ASN A 8 14.36 19.66 47.89
CA ASN A 8 13.79 19.21 46.63
C ASN A 8 13.27 17.78 46.81
N ILE A 9 12.05 17.56 46.34
CA ILE A 9 11.43 16.25 46.29
C ILE A 9 11.30 15.80 44.84
N MET A 10 11.34 14.48 44.67
CA MET A 10 11.13 13.87 43.37
C MET A 10 9.64 13.66 43.14
N ILE A 11 9.22 13.88 41.89
CA ILE A 11 7.83 13.73 41.46
C ILE A 11 7.82 12.94 40.15
N PHE A 12 7.00 11.90 40.10
CA PHE A 12 6.71 11.16 38.87
C PHE A 12 5.32 11.53 38.38
N PHE A 13 5.20 11.81 37.09
CA PHE A 13 3.93 11.80 36.39
C PHE A 13 3.88 10.53 35.54
N VAL A 14 2.85 9.72 35.73
CA VAL A 14 2.75 8.38 35.12
C VAL A 14 1.40 8.24 34.44
N THR A 15 1.41 7.84 33.17
CA THR A 15 0.22 7.37 32.45
C THR A 15 0.23 5.87 32.61
N GLN A 16 -0.80 5.29 33.20
CA GLN A 16 -0.88 3.86 33.48
C GLN A 16 -2.26 3.29 33.13
N ASP A 17 -2.30 2.00 32.79
CA ASP A 17 -3.56 1.28 32.59
C ASP A 17 -4.23 0.87 33.93
N LEU A 18 -5.34 0.15 33.83
CA LEU A 18 -6.13 -0.31 34.99
C LEU A 18 -5.33 -1.27 35.89
N GLU A 19 -4.38 -2.00 35.31
CA GLU A 19 -3.46 -2.91 35.99
C GLU A 19 -2.24 -2.19 36.59
N GLY A 20 -2.10 -0.88 36.35
CA GLY A 20 -1.00 -0.05 36.82
C GLY A 20 0.30 -0.21 36.02
N GLN A 21 0.24 -0.77 34.81
CA GLN A 21 1.40 -0.79 33.92
C GLN A 21 1.63 0.59 33.31
N PRO A 22 2.87 1.13 33.38
CA PRO A 22 3.16 2.44 32.85
C PRO A 22 3.22 2.41 31.31
N ARG A 23 2.48 3.32 30.67
CA ARG A 23 2.62 3.66 29.25
C ARG A 23 3.57 4.83 29.03
N GLN A 24 3.62 5.78 29.97
CA GLN A 24 4.55 6.91 29.96
C GLN A 24 4.95 7.36 31.35
N LEU A 25 6.12 8.00 31.44
CA LEU A 25 6.73 8.50 32.65
C LEU A 25 7.44 9.84 32.41
N GLU A 26 7.10 10.86 33.18
CA GLU A 26 7.92 12.06 33.34
C GLU A 26 8.45 12.15 34.78
N MET A 27 9.69 12.58 34.92
CA MET A 27 10.38 12.68 36.21
C MET A 27 10.86 14.11 36.46
N HIS A 28 10.51 14.64 37.62
CA HIS A 28 10.79 16.01 37.99
C HIS A 28 11.43 16.10 39.38
N LEU A 29 12.30 17.09 39.56
CA LEU A 29 12.82 17.50 40.87
C LEU A 29 12.29 18.91 41.15
N MET A 30 11.50 19.06 42.21
CA MET A 30 10.83 20.32 42.54
C MET A 30 10.95 20.64 44.02
N PRO A 31 11.00 21.92 44.41
CA PRO A 31 10.96 22.32 45.81
C PRO A 31 9.68 21.85 46.50
N GLU A 32 9.80 21.18 47.65
CA GLU A 32 8.66 20.60 48.39
C GLU A 32 7.54 21.60 48.71
N LYS A 33 7.90 22.86 48.92
CA LYS A 33 6.97 23.93 49.30
C LYS A 33 6.25 24.57 48.10
N GLU A 34 6.69 24.31 46.87
CA GLU A 34 6.17 24.95 45.65
C GLU A 34 5.00 24.17 45.05
N VAL A 35 3.93 23.95 45.84
CA VAL A 35 2.75 23.17 45.44
C VAL A 35 2.06 23.76 44.20
N SER A 36 2.03 25.08 44.06
CA SER A 36 1.47 25.77 42.89
C SER A 36 2.19 25.35 41.60
N MET A 37 3.53 25.32 41.64
CA MET A 37 4.34 24.88 40.50
C MET A 37 4.10 23.40 40.17
N MET A 38 3.96 22.54 41.19
CA MET A 38 3.64 21.12 40.97
C MET A 38 2.28 20.93 40.30
N ASN A 39 1.27 21.68 40.73
CA ASN A 39 -0.08 21.63 40.16
C ASN A 39 -0.08 22.16 38.71
N GLN A 40 0.64 23.24 38.44
CA GLN A 40 0.80 23.77 37.08
C GLN A 40 1.46 22.72 36.17
N ARG A 41 2.58 22.14 36.57
CA ARG A 41 3.30 21.14 35.78
C ARG A 41 2.49 19.87 35.56
N PHE A 42 1.72 19.44 36.57
CA PHE A 42 0.82 18.31 36.41
C PHE A 42 -0.32 18.63 35.44
N THR A 43 -0.90 19.84 35.51
CA THR A 43 -1.92 20.30 34.53
C THR A 43 -1.35 20.27 33.11
N GLU A 44 -0.15 20.82 32.89
CA GLU A 44 0.53 20.79 31.58
C GLU A 44 0.75 19.35 31.10
N TYR A 45 1.10 18.44 32.01
CA TYR A 45 1.21 17.01 31.72
C TYR A 45 -0.13 16.41 31.29
N LEU A 46 -1.21 16.61 32.06
CA LEU A 46 -2.55 16.12 31.73
C LEU A 46 -2.98 16.56 30.32
N GLN A 47 -2.73 17.81 29.96
CA GLN A 47 -3.04 18.35 28.63
C GLN A 47 -2.23 17.68 27.52
N ARG A 48 -0.91 17.51 27.72
CA ARG A 48 -0.05 16.80 26.75
C ARG A 48 -0.48 15.35 26.55
N GLN A 49 -0.81 14.66 27.64
CA GLN A 49 -1.28 13.28 27.58
C GLN A 49 -2.61 13.20 26.82
N ARG A 50 -3.57 14.06 27.15
CA ARG A 50 -4.86 14.11 26.45
C ARG A 50 -4.69 14.34 24.95
N GLU A 51 -3.89 15.33 24.54
CA GLU A 51 -3.64 15.61 23.12
C GLU A 51 -2.94 14.44 22.40
N MET A 52 -2.09 13.69 23.08
CA MET A 52 -1.46 12.50 22.50
C MET A 52 -2.45 11.36 22.25
N TYR A 53 -3.36 11.12 23.20
CA TYR A 53 -4.41 10.10 23.07
C TYR A 53 -5.65 10.60 22.33
N LYS A 54 -5.60 11.83 21.78
CA LYS A 54 -6.75 12.49 21.17
C LYS A 54 -7.46 11.57 20.16
N PRO A 55 -8.75 11.32 20.34
CA PRO A 55 -9.50 10.46 19.43
C PRO A 55 -9.71 11.17 18.08
N SER A 56 -9.79 10.38 17.00
CA SER A 56 -10.01 10.92 15.64
C SER A 56 -11.37 11.62 15.52
N LEU A 57 -12.37 11.07 16.20
CA LEU A 57 -13.73 11.57 16.36
C LEU A 57 -14.14 11.41 17.82
N VAL A 58 -15.03 12.26 18.33
CA VAL A 58 -15.46 12.26 19.74
C VAL A 58 -15.97 10.89 20.25
N GLN A 59 -16.41 10.00 19.37
CA GLN A 59 -16.93 8.66 19.70
C GLN A 59 -15.92 7.52 19.46
N SER A 60 -14.67 7.85 19.11
CA SER A 60 -13.64 6.85 18.80
C SER A 60 -13.18 6.11 20.05
N HIS A 61 -12.45 5.02 19.86
CA HIS A 61 -11.84 4.32 20.98
C HIS A 61 -10.84 5.22 21.73
N LEU A 62 -10.96 5.26 23.04
CA LEU A 62 -10.04 5.95 23.95
C LEU A 62 -9.73 5.01 25.13
N PRO A 63 -8.47 4.59 25.34
CA PRO A 63 -8.17 3.59 26.37
C PRO A 63 -8.47 4.08 27.79
N ASP A 64 -8.84 3.15 28.66
CA ASP A 64 -9.04 3.41 30.09
C ASP A 64 -7.70 3.57 30.80
N LEU A 65 -7.20 4.81 30.78
CA LEU A 65 -5.92 5.19 31.39
C LEU A 65 -6.12 6.16 32.55
N TYR A 66 -5.25 6.01 33.54
CA TYR A 66 -5.10 6.92 34.66
C TYR A 66 -3.80 7.71 34.55
N LEU A 67 -3.93 9.00 34.78
CA LEU A 67 -2.85 9.97 34.76
C LEU A 67 -2.53 10.34 36.20
N CYS A 68 -1.45 9.77 36.72
CA CYS A 68 -1.12 9.77 38.13
C CYS A 68 0.05 10.68 38.44
N ARG A 69 -0.03 11.37 39.59
CA ARG A 69 1.11 12.09 40.18
C ARG A 69 1.59 11.35 41.41
N TYR A 70 2.82 10.86 41.40
CA TYR A 70 3.47 10.27 42.57
C TYR A 70 4.48 11.24 43.17
N GLN A 71 4.37 11.49 44.47
CA GLN A 71 5.26 12.33 45.25
C GLN A 71 6.10 11.47 46.20
N PHE A 72 7.42 11.66 46.16
CA PHE A 72 8.36 10.91 46.97
C PHE A 72 8.82 11.70 48.21
N PRO A 73 9.24 11.01 49.29
CA PRO A 73 9.91 11.65 50.42
C PRO A 73 11.22 12.35 50.01
N ALA A 74 11.64 13.32 50.81
CA ALA A 74 12.94 13.97 50.62
C ALA A 74 14.10 12.97 50.75
N GLY A 75 15.17 13.16 49.97
CA GLY A 75 16.38 12.34 50.01
C GLY A 75 16.35 11.07 49.13
N VAL A 76 15.27 10.82 48.39
CA VAL A 76 15.25 9.74 47.38
C VAL A 76 16.16 10.09 46.20
N SER A 77 17.03 9.16 45.82
CA SER A 77 17.96 9.35 44.70
C SER A 77 17.23 9.26 43.35
N TYR A 78 17.66 10.11 42.41
CA TYR A 78 17.13 10.11 41.04
C TYR A 78 17.55 8.81 40.32
N PRO A 79 16.61 7.96 39.86
CA PRO A 79 16.96 6.72 39.18
C PRO A 79 17.46 6.96 37.75
N ASP A 80 18.21 5.99 37.24
CA ASP A 80 18.58 5.95 35.83
C ASP A 80 17.36 5.50 34.99
N ILE A 81 16.80 6.44 34.22
CA ILE A 81 15.63 6.22 33.35
C ILE A 81 15.85 5.06 32.38
N ARG A 82 17.10 4.82 31.93
CA ARG A 82 17.42 3.74 30.98
C ARG A 82 17.13 2.36 31.56
N LEU A 83 17.09 2.22 32.88
CA LEU A 83 16.69 0.97 33.54
C LEU A 83 15.18 0.71 33.36
N PHE A 84 14.36 1.76 33.42
CA PHE A 84 12.92 1.66 33.20
C PHE A 84 12.57 1.36 31.75
N ASP A 85 13.37 1.86 30.81
CA ASP A 85 13.19 1.51 29.40
C ASP A 85 13.47 0.03 29.14
N LYS A 86 14.48 -0.56 29.80
CA LYS A 86 14.79 -2.00 29.73
C LYS A 86 13.69 -2.89 30.31
N ASP A 87 13.15 -2.52 31.46
CA ASP A 87 12.05 -3.25 32.12
C ASP A 87 11.06 -2.23 32.73
N ASN A 88 9.92 -2.07 32.06
CA ASN A 88 8.89 -1.12 32.46
C ASN A 88 8.27 -1.47 33.83
N SER A 89 8.31 -2.74 34.25
CA SER A 89 7.80 -3.17 35.57
C SER A 89 8.60 -2.58 36.74
N LEU A 90 9.82 -2.09 36.49
CA LEU A 90 10.67 -1.49 37.51
C LEU A 90 10.14 -0.14 38.00
N VAL A 91 9.30 0.56 37.22
CA VAL A 91 8.71 1.85 37.63
C VAL A 91 7.86 1.65 38.88
N GLN A 92 6.93 0.70 38.84
CA GLN A 92 6.04 0.45 39.99
C GLN A 92 6.82 -0.07 41.20
N LYS A 93 7.79 -0.96 40.99
CA LYS A 93 8.69 -1.43 42.05
C LYS A 93 9.47 -0.28 42.69
N PHE A 94 9.91 0.69 41.89
CA PHE A 94 10.61 1.88 42.36
C PHE A 94 9.69 2.77 43.19
N ILE A 95 8.47 3.04 42.70
CA ILE A 95 7.46 3.84 43.42
C ILE A 95 7.20 3.23 44.81
N THR A 96 6.90 1.93 44.87
CA THR A 96 6.59 1.25 46.14
C THR A 96 7.81 1.22 47.08
N ARG A 97 9.00 0.87 46.57
CA ARG A 97 10.21 0.73 47.40
C ARG A 97 10.69 2.04 48.02
N ASN A 98 10.45 3.16 47.34
CA ASN A 98 10.91 4.48 47.79
C ASN A 98 9.80 5.33 48.41
N GLY A 99 8.65 4.73 48.76
CA GLY A 99 7.57 5.42 49.46
C GLY A 99 6.83 6.49 48.64
N GLY A 100 6.74 6.32 47.32
CA GLY A 100 6.00 7.23 46.45
C GLY A 100 4.50 7.20 46.76
N SER A 101 3.94 8.35 47.13
CA SER A 101 2.51 8.53 47.43
C SER A 101 1.76 9.12 46.24
N MET A 102 0.61 8.55 45.88
CA MET A 102 -0.22 9.07 44.80
C MET A 102 -1.01 10.30 45.28
N GLN A 103 -0.87 11.42 44.59
CA GLN A 103 -1.44 12.73 44.93
C GLN A 103 -2.32 13.30 43.80
N GLY A 104 -2.72 12.44 42.86
CA GLY A 104 -3.59 12.75 41.73
C GLY A 104 -3.82 11.48 40.92
N ASN A 105 -5.06 11.22 40.54
CA ASN A 105 -5.51 10.04 39.81
C ASN A 105 -6.60 10.42 38.82
N VAL A 106 -6.20 11.06 37.71
CA VAL A 106 -7.13 11.67 36.76
C VAL A 106 -7.40 10.68 35.62
N SER A 107 -8.67 10.41 35.34
CA SER A 107 -9.05 9.56 34.21
C SER A 107 -8.87 10.30 32.87
N LEU A 108 -8.23 9.65 31.91
CA LEU A 108 -8.09 10.16 30.55
C LEU A 108 -9.45 10.41 29.87
N ARG A 109 -10.40 9.48 30.01
CA ARG A 109 -11.78 9.65 29.50
C ARG A 109 -12.51 10.82 30.18
N GLY A 110 -12.23 11.05 31.46
CA GLY A 110 -12.75 12.21 32.20
C GLY A 110 -12.18 13.54 31.70
N LEU A 111 -10.91 13.58 31.29
CA LEU A 111 -10.31 14.77 30.67
C LEU A 111 -10.87 15.05 29.29
N GLU A 112 -11.07 14.02 28.48
CA GLU A 112 -11.69 14.18 27.15
C GLU A 112 -13.11 14.75 27.28
N TYR A 113 -13.87 14.32 28.29
CA TYR A 113 -15.18 14.91 28.59
C TYR A 113 -15.11 16.41 28.86
N LEU A 114 -14.19 16.88 29.71
CA LEU A 114 -14.02 18.32 29.96
C LEU A 114 -13.70 19.07 28.68
N HIS A 115 -12.83 18.52 27.83
CA HIS A 115 -12.46 19.16 26.60
C HIS A 115 -13.61 19.23 25.59
N SER A 116 -14.35 18.13 25.42
CA SER A 116 -15.47 18.06 24.46
C SER A 116 -16.60 19.04 24.78
N HIS A 117 -16.64 19.56 26.02
CA HIS A 117 -17.61 20.55 26.50
C HIS A 117 -17.02 21.97 26.65
N ASP A 118 -15.79 22.21 26.14
CA ASP A 118 -15.07 23.49 26.24
C ASP A 118 -14.83 23.97 27.69
N GLU A 119 -14.73 23.01 28.63
CA GLU A 119 -14.53 23.27 30.06
C GLU A 119 -13.07 23.14 30.51
N GLU A 120 -12.14 22.94 29.57
CA GLU A 120 -10.72 22.71 29.86
C GLU A 120 -10.07 23.88 30.64
N LYS A 121 -10.59 25.10 30.51
CA LYS A 121 -10.13 26.27 31.28
C LYS A 121 -10.29 26.09 32.79
N SER A 122 -11.17 25.19 33.24
CA SER A 122 -11.36 24.86 34.65
C SER A 122 -10.33 23.88 35.20
N LEU A 123 -9.58 23.17 34.33
CA LEU A 123 -8.65 22.11 34.72
C LEU A 123 -7.62 22.53 35.77
N PRO A 124 -6.94 23.70 35.69
CA PRO A 124 -6.00 24.13 36.72
C PRO A 124 -6.64 24.25 38.12
N MET A 125 -7.88 24.74 38.17
CA MET A 125 -8.64 24.86 39.42
C MET A 125 -9.01 23.47 39.97
N LEU A 126 -9.43 22.55 39.10
CA LEU A 126 -9.78 21.18 39.47
C LEU A 126 -8.57 20.40 39.98
N VAL A 127 -7.39 20.58 39.38
CA VAL A 127 -6.14 20.01 39.86
C VAL A 127 -5.75 20.59 41.22
N ALA A 128 -5.81 21.92 41.37
CA ALA A 128 -5.44 22.58 42.63
C ALA A 128 -6.36 22.22 43.81
N SER A 129 -7.62 21.92 43.54
CA SER A 129 -8.63 21.51 44.54
C SER A 129 -8.70 20.00 44.76
N GLY A 130 -7.98 19.19 43.99
CA GLY A 130 -8.07 17.72 44.02
C GLY A 130 -9.35 17.15 43.38
N LEU A 131 -10.22 17.99 42.83
CA LEU A 131 -11.47 17.57 42.20
C LEU A 131 -11.26 16.89 40.83
N ALA A 132 -10.08 17.05 40.22
CA ALA A 132 -9.73 16.36 38.97
C ALA A 132 -9.78 14.83 39.08
N ASP A 133 -9.56 14.27 40.28
CA ASP A 133 -9.62 12.83 40.53
C ASP A 133 -11.06 12.28 40.45
N HIS A 134 -12.04 13.16 40.50
CA HIS A 134 -13.46 12.83 40.56
C HIS A 134 -14.23 13.12 39.26
N LEU A 135 -13.54 13.39 38.15
CA LEU A 135 -14.19 13.73 36.87
C LEU A 135 -15.19 12.66 36.41
N LEU A 136 -14.84 11.38 36.52
CA LEU A 136 -15.73 10.28 36.16
C LEU A 136 -16.75 9.93 37.25
N VAL A 137 -16.88 10.68 38.34
CA VAL A 137 -17.97 10.45 39.32
C VAL A 137 -19.30 10.96 38.76
N GLN A 138 -19.27 12.01 37.94
CA GLN A 138 -20.47 12.63 37.37
C GLN A 138 -21.19 11.67 36.41
N PRO A 139 -22.52 11.51 36.51
CA PRO A 139 -23.30 10.62 35.64
C PRO A 139 -23.11 10.93 34.14
N GLU A 140 -23.00 12.21 33.78
CA GLU A 140 -22.83 12.70 32.41
C GLU A 140 -21.46 12.29 31.86
N ALA A 141 -20.39 12.50 32.64
CA ALA A 141 -19.04 12.08 32.29
C ALA A 141 -18.94 10.55 32.15
N LYS A 142 -19.62 9.77 33.01
CA LYS A 142 -19.71 8.30 32.87
C LYS A 142 -20.41 7.89 31.59
N ARG A 143 -21.54 8.53 31.26
CA ARG A 143 -22.28 8.26 30.01
C ARG A 143 -21.43 8.60 28.79
N PHE A 144 -20.70 9.72 28.83
CA PHE A 144 -19.76 10.10 27.79
C PHE A 144 -18.65 9.06 27.63
N ALA A 145 -18.03 8.64 28.74
CA ALA A 145 -16.99 7.63 28.75
C ALA A 145 -17.49 6.29 28.19
N LEU A 146 -18.74 5.88 28.49
CA LEU A 146 -19.36 4.67 27.94
C LEU A 146 -19.72 4.78 26.43
N ALA A 147 -19.83 5.99 25.90
CA ALA A 147 -20.09 6.22 24.48
C ALA A 147 -18.81 6.25 23.63
N GLN A 148 -17.64 6.38 24.27
CA GLN A 148 -16.36 6.04 23.64
C GLN A 148 -16.39 4.56 23.26
N ASP A 149 -15.64 4.15 22.25
CA ASP A 149 -15.63 2.76 21.70
C ASP A 149 -16.83 2.42 20.79
N THR A 150 -17.64 3.40 20.39
CA THR A 150 -18.74 3.16 19.43
C THR A 150 -18.29 3.17 17.97
N LEU A 151 -17.08 3.67 17.69
CA LEU A 151 -16.44 3.63 16.38
C LEU A 151 -15.28 2.63 16.35
N HIS A 152 -14.98 2.13 15.15
CA HIS A 152 -14.07 1.00 14.89
C HIS A 152 -12.57 1.22 15.15
N ASP A 153 -12.18 2.05 16.12
CA ASP A 153 -10.79 2.37 16.44
C ASP A 153 -10.21 1.49 17.58
N ASP A 154 -11.01 0.60 18.18
CA ASP A 154 -10.58 -0.35 19.22
C ASP A 154 -9.59 -1.39 18.65
N PRO A 155 -8.54 -1.83 19.38
CA PRO A 155 -7.59 -2.84 18.90
C PRO A 155 -8.19 -4.17 18.45
N SER A 156 -9.37 -4.55 18.94
CA SER A 156 -10.11 -5.73 18.47
C SER A 156 -10.82 -5.51 17.13
N GLU A 157 -11.03 -4.25 16.74
CA GLU A 157 -11.72 -3.87 15.51
C GLU A 157 -10.79 -3.28 14.45
N THR A 158 -9.77 -2.52 14.83
CA THR A 158 -8.77 -1.98 13.90
C THR A 158 -7.37 -1.95 14.50
N LEU A 159 -6.39 -2.43 13.73
CA LEU A 159 -4.96 -2.27 14.01
C LEU A 159 -4.24 -1.65 12.80
N THR A 160 -3.14 -0.98 13.08
CA THR A 160 -2.15 -0.59 12.08
C THR A 160 -1.01 -1.59 12.12
N ALA A 161 -0.58 -2.07 10.95
CA ALA A 161 0.60 -2.95 10.87
C ALA A 161 1.66 -2.34 9.97
N VAL A 162 2.92 -2.43 10.38
CA VAL A 162 4.07 -2.01 9.59
C VAL A 162 4.93 -3.23 9.32
N GLU A 163 5.05 -3.61 8.06
CA GLU A 163 5.90 -4.69 7.60
C GLU A 163 7.21 -4.14 7.06
N THR A 164 8.29 -4.81 7.43
CA THR A 164 9.65 -4.59 6.93
C THR A 164 10.32 -5.95 6.70
N ALA A 165 11.56 -5.97 6.20
CA ALA A 165 12.34 -7.20 6.11
C ALA A 165 12.55 -7.91 7.46
N LYS A 166 12.46 -7.21 8.60
CA LYS A 166 12.55 -7.80 9.95
C LYS A 166 11.24 -8.50 10.40
N GLY A 167 10.14 -8.29 9.68
CA GLY A 167 8.80 -8.78 10.02
C GLY A 167 7.81 -7.65 10.27
N VAL A 168 6.74 -7.95 11.00
CA VAL A 168 5.58 -7.06 11.21
C VAL A 168 5.52 -6.54 12.64
N LEU A 169 5.37 -5.22 12.81
CA LEU A 169 4.99 -4.59 14.08
C LEU A 169 3.54 -4.11 14.03
N LEU A 170 2.81 -4.35 15.12
CA LEU A 170 1.41 -3.95 15.27
C LEU A 170 1.31 -2.72 16.18
N PHE A 171 0.38 -1.84 15.84
CA PHE A 171 0.09 -0.60 16.56
C PHE A 171 -1.42 -0.45 16.73
N GLU A 172 -1.84 0.04 17.91
CA GLU A 172 -3.23 0.45 18.11
C GLU A 172 -3.59 1.58 17.13
N TYR A 173 -4.85 1.64 16.71
CA TYR A 173 -5.32 2.66 15.76
C TYR A 173 -5.63 4.02 16.44
N SER A 174 -5.39 4.10 17.76
CA SER A 174 -5.57 5.29 18.61
C SER A 174 -4.58 6.42 18.28
N GLY A 175 -4.76 7.60 18.90
CA GLY A 175 -3.78 8.69 18.85
C GLY A 175 -2.38 8.26 19.31
N PHE A 176 -2.27 7.52 20.42
CA PHE A 176 -1.00 7.04 20.95
C PHE A 176 -0.33 6.00 20.05
N GLY A 177 -1.10 5.06 19.50
CA GLY A 177 -0.57 4.10 18.53
C GLY A 177 -0.06 4.76 17.25
N LYS A 178 -0.72 5.84 16.79
CA LYS A 178 -0.21 6.68 15.70
C LYS A 178 1.11 7.37 16.07
N THR A 179 1.25 7.88 17.31
CA THR A 179 2.52 8.44 17.80
C THR A 179 3.62 7.39 17.82
N CYS A 180 3.34 6.18 18.31
CA CYS A 180 4.30 5.06 18.31
C CYS A 180 4.69 4.63 16.89
N CYS A 181 3.70 4.50 16.00
CA CYS A 181 3.93 4.18 14.59
C CYS A 181 4.78 5.26 13.93
N HIS A 182 4.52 6.54 14.20
CA HIS A 182 5.34 7.65 13.69
C HIS A 182 6.77 7.60 14.24
N ALA A 183 6.96 7.34 15.53
CA ALA A 183 8.30 7.20 16.12
C ALA A 183 9.08 6.02 15.49
N TYR A 184 8.39 4.92 15.17
CA TYR A 184 8.99 3.82 14.41
C TYR A 184 9.34 4.22 12.97
N MET A 185 8.46 4.94 12.26
CA MET A 185 8.76 5.47 10.93
C MET A 185 9.95 6.44 10.97
N GLN A 186 10.06 7.28 12.00
CA GLN A 186 11.19 8.18 12.20
C GLN A 186 12.49 7.39 12.43
N HIS A 187 12.45 6.31 13.21
CA HIS A 187 13.60 5.42 13.38
C HIS A 187 14.06 4.81 12.04
N LEU A 188 13.11 4.38 11.19
CA LEU A 188 13.41 3.89 9.84
C LEU A 188 13.97 5.01 8.94
N ALA A 189 13.42 6.23 9.04
CA ALA A 189 13.91 7.41 8.33
C ALA A 189 15.36 7.71 8.70
N ASP A 190 15.69 7.72 9.99
CA ASP A 190 17.04 8.01 10.49
C ASP A 190 18.08 6.99 9.97
N ARG A 191 17.64 5.75 9.69
CA ARG A 191 18.47 4.65 9.17
C ARG A 191 18.36 4.46 7.64
N PHE A 192 17.64 5.32 6.94
CA PHE A 192 17.28 5.13 5.53
C PHE A 192 18.49 4.99 4.58
N PHE A 193 19.59 5.70 4.88
CA PHE A 193 20.81 5.69 4.07
C PHE A 193 21.92 4.78 4.64
N ILE A 194 21.65 3.98 5.66
CA ILE A 194 22.65 3.05 6.21
C ILE A 194 22.92 1.93 5.20
N THR A 195 24.19 1.56 5.05
CA THR A 195 24.68 0.57 4.07
C THR A 195 24.94 -0.82 4.64
N ASP A 196 24.74 -1.01 5.95
CA ASP A 196 24.95 -2.27 6.67
C ASP A 196 23.83 -3.30 6.44
N GLU A 197 24.04 -4.55 6.91
CA GLU A 197 23.07 -5.66 6.81
C GLU A 197 21.70 -5.37 7.45
N GLU A 198 21.62 -4.36 8.33
CA GLU A 198 20.37 -3.92 8.95
C GLU A 198 19.56 -2.93 8.10
N LYS A 199 19.96 -2.69 6.85
CA LYS A 199 19.26 -1.78 5.94
C LYS A 199 17.80 -2.24 5.78
N PRO A 200 16.81 -1.40 6.15
CA PRO A 200 15.43 -1.71 5.82
C PRO A 200 15.32 -1.72 4.30
N GLU A 201 14.80 -2.78 3.69
CA GLU A 201 14.68 -2.87 2.22
C GLU A 201 13.40 -2.19 1.71
N PHE A 202 12.33 -2.36 2.47
CA PHE A 202 11.01 -1.83 2.18
C PHE A 202 10.25 -1.57 3.49
N VAL A 203 9.22 -0.76 3.38
CA VAL A 203 8.27 -0.44 4.46
C VAL A 203 6.87 -0.45 3.86
N ASN A 204 6.03 -1.36 4.35
CA ASN A 204 4.63 -1.44 3.98
C ASN A 204 3.75 -1.13 5.20
N LEU A 205 2.83 -0.18 5.05
CA LEU A 205 1.83 0.15 6.06
C LEU A 205 0.50 -0.49 5.66
N TYR A 206 -0.09 -1.23 6.58
CA TYR A 206 -1.39 -1.88 6.41
C TYR A 206 -2.39 -1.37 7.44
N LYS A 207 -3.65 -1.34 7.03
CA LYS A 207 -4.79 -1.21 7.92
C LYS A 207 -5.50 -2.56 8.04
N LEU A 208 -5.53 -3.10 9.25
CA LEU A 208 -6.20 -4.35 9.58
C LEU A 208 -7.58 -4.01 10.13
N THR A 209 -8.64 -4.32 9.38
CA THR A 209 -10.03 -4.14 9.84
C THR A 209 -10.61 -5.49 10.24
N ARG A 210 -11.14 -5.57 11.46
CA ARG A 210 -11.61 -6.79 12.15
C ARG A 210 -10.51 -7.86 12.17
N PRO A 211 -9.36 -7.58 12.82
CA PRO A 211 -8.26 -8.54 12.93
C PRO A 211 -8.72 -9.85 13.60
N ASP A 212 -8.16 -10.97 13.16
CA ASP A 212 -8.46 -12.28 13.74
C ASP A 212 -8.04 -12.33 15.23
N ALA A 213 -8.69 -13.19 16.02
CA ALA A 213 -8.42 -13.28 17.46
C ALA A 213 -6.95 -13.59 17.80
N GLU A 214 -6.25 -14.33 16.93
CA GLU A 214 -4.82 -14.59 17.08
C GLU A 214 -3.97 -13.33 16.95
N VAL A 215 -4.34 -12.42 16.02
CA VAL A 215 -3.66 -11.13 15.82
C VAL A 215 -3.85 -10.22 17.02
N VAL A 216 -5.08 -10.13 17.52
CA VAL A 216 -5.38 -9.33 18.73
C VAL A 216 -4.60 -9.86 19.93
N LYS A 217 -4.55 -11.18 20.10
CA LYS A 217 -3.78 -11.82 21.18
C LYS A 217 -2.28 -11.57 21.04
N ALA A 218 -1.74 -11.63 19.82
CA ALA A 218 -0.33 -11.32 19.55
C ALA A 218 -0.01 -9.85 19.86
N PHE A 219 -0.89 -8.92 19.49
CA PHE A 219 -0.76 -7.51 19.85
C PHE A 219 -0.75 -7.31 21.37
N GLN A 220 -1.72 -7.89 22.09
CA GLN A 220 -1.81 -7.78 23.55
C GLN A 220 -0.62 -8.41 24.30
N ALA A 221 -0.02 -9.45 23.74
CA ALA A 221 1.16 -10.10 24.33
C ALA A 221 2.48 -9.39 23.98
N SER A 222 2.47 -8.44 23.05
CA SER A 222 3.68 -7.76 22.59
C SER A 222 4.19 -6.78 23.67
N PRO A 223 5.49 -6.81 24.00
CA PRO A 223 6.06 -5.86 24.94
C PRO A 223 6.06 -4.43 24.38
N ASN A 224 6.02 -3.43 25.26
CA ASN A 224 6.16 -2.04 24.85
C ASN A 224 7.58 -1.77 24.31
N ALA A 225 7.70 -1.59 22.99
CA ALA A 225 8.95 -1.31 22.30
C ALA A 225 9.33 0.19 22.29
N PHE A 226 8.70 1.03 23.11
CA PHE A 226 8.93 2.47 23.15
C PHE A 226 9.44 2.91 24.52
N SER A 227 10.31 3.92 24.53
CA SER A 227 10.77 4.55 25.77
C SER A 227 9.60 5.18 26.50
N LEU A 228 9.51 4.97 27.81
CA LEU A 228 8.47 5.58 28.64
C LEU A 228 8.65 7.10 28.76
N TYR A 229 9.87 7.59 28.54
CA TYR A 229 10.23 9.00 28.75
C TYR A 229 10.23 9.80 27.45
N THR A 230 10.85 9.28 26.39
CA THR A 230 11.01 10.01 25.12
C THR A 230 10.04 9.57 24.02
N ASN A 231 9.32 8.46 24.20
CA ASN A 231 8.57 7.77 23.15
C ASN A 231 9.42 7.32 21.94
N SER A 232 10.74 7.35 22.05
CA SER A 232 11.60 6.84 20.98
C SER A 232 11.46 5.32 20.89
N PHE A 233 11.48 4.80 19.67
CA PHE A 233 11.50 3.37 19.42
C PHE A 233 12.78 2.73 19.98
N LEU A 234 12.64 1.56 20.62
CA LEU A 234 13.69 0.77 21.25
C LEU A 234 13.79 -0.58 20.50
N PRO A 235 14.69 -0.70 19.50
CA PRO A 235 14.79 -1.89 18.65
C PRO A 235 15.01 -3.19 19.44
N GLU A 236 15.71 -3.14 20.57
CA GLU A 236 16.03 -4.33 21.37
C GLU A 236 14.81 -4.94 22.07
N LYS A 237 13.72 -4.16 22.19
CA LYS A 237 12.44 -4.61 22.78
C LYS A 237 11.39 -4.97 21.74
N ALA A 238 11.64 -4.65 20.47
CA ALA A 238 10.69 -4.89 19.42
C ALA A 238 10.56 -6.38 19.12
N GLN A 239 9.33 -6.90 19.19
CA GLN A 239 9.03 -8.27 18.82
C GLN A 239 8.31 -8.27 17.47
N TYR A 240 9.03 -8.67 16.43
CA TYR A 240 8.49 -8.76 15.08
C TYR A 240 7.68 -10.05 14.91
N LEU A 241 6.49 -9.90 14.32
CA LEU A 241 5.61 -11.00 13.95
C LEU A 241 5.86 -11.43 12.50
N ASP A 242 5.42 -12.65 12.17
CA ASP A 242 5.51 -13.19 10.82
C ASP A 242 4.50 -12.53 9.86
N ALA A 243 4.94 -12.28 8.62
CA ALA A 243 4.13 -11.59 7.60
C ALA A 243 2.84 -12.34 7.21
N THR A 244 2.72 -13.63 7.53
CA THR A 244 1.48 -14.39 7.32
C THR A 244 0.26 -13.81 8.06
N ILE A 245 0.49 -12.97 9.07
CA ILE A 245 -0.57 -12.23 9.77
C ILE A 245 -1.30 -11.19 8.88
N LEU A 246 -0.71 -10.85 7.73
CA LEU A 246 -1.21 -9.83 6.79
C LEU A 246 -2.04 -10.41 5.63
N ARG A 247 -2.33 -11.72 5.60
CA ARG A 247 -2.96 -12.41 4.45
C ARG A 247 -4.25 -11.76 3.91
N ASN A 248 -5.01 -11.07 4.76
CA ASN A 248 -6.25 -10.37 4.39
C ASN A 248 -6.19 -8.85 4.65
N ALA A 249 -5.00 -8.32 4.92
CA ALA A 249 -4.83 -6.92 5.29
C ALA A 249 -4.86 -6.00 4.05
N ARG A 250 -5.46 -4.81 4.22
CA ARG A 250 -5.42 -3.79 3.18
C ARG A 250 -4.10 -3.03 3.27
N LEU A 251 -3.30 -3.11 2.21
CA LEU A 251 -2.13 -2.25 2.04
C LEU A 251 -2.59 -0.80 1.89
N ASP A 252 -2.09 0.08 2.75
CA ASP A 252 -2.38 1.51 2.72
C ASP A 252 -1.26 2.27 2.00
N ARG A 253 0.00 2.00 2.35
CA ARG A 253 1.18 2.66 1.76
C ARG A 253 2.33 1.68 1.65
N SER A 254 3.18 1.88 0.64
CA SER A 254 4.35 1.04 0.38
C SER A 254 5.49 1.90 -0.12
N HIS A 255 6.66 1.75 0.47
CA HIS A 255 7.88 2.46 0.09
C HIS A 255 9.06 1.49 0.06
N ARG A 256 9.87 1.58 -0.99
CA ARG A 256 11.20 0.98 -0.99
C ARG A 256 12.21 1.94 -0.36
N ILE A 257 13.20 1.37 0.31
CA ILE A 257 14.29 2.12 0.93
C ILE A 257 15.51 2.03 0.00
N GLU A 258 15.49 2.91 -1.00
CA GLU A 258 16.57 3.07 -1.95
C GLU A 258 17.34 4.34 -1.57
N PRO A 259 18.69 4.36 -1.57
CA PRO A 259 19.47 5.49 -1.07
C PRO A 259 19.51 6.66 -2.09
N THR A 260 18.34 7.08 -2.57
CA THR A 260 18.14 8.17 -3.52
C THR A 260 17.38 9.31 -2.84
N PHE A 261 17.49 10.51 -3.42
CA PHE A 261 16.78 11.69 -2.91
C PHE A 261 15.27 11.48 -2.99
N ASP A 262 14.77 11.07 -4.16
CA ASP A 262 13.34 10.89 -4.44
C ASP A 262 12.70 9.81 -3.56
N ALA A 263 13.38 8.67 -3.35
CA ALA A 263 12.85 7.61 -2.49
C ALA A 263 12.70 8.10 -1.03
N TYR A 264 13.69 8.82 -0.52
CA TYR A 264 13.61 9.42 0.81
C TYR A 264 12.51 10.48 0.88
N ASP A 265 12.44 11.38 -0.10
CA ASP A 265 11.46 12.48 -0.12
C ASP A 265 10.02 11.96 -0.13
N LYS A 266 9.74 10.93 -0.95
CA LYS A 266 8.44 10.24 -0.99
C LYS A 266 8.12 9.54 0.34
N PHE A 267 9.09 8.85 0.93
CA PHE A 267 8.94 8.21 2.23
C PHE A 267 8.65 9.24 3.33
N ALA A 268 9.47 10.29 3.39
CA ALA A 268 9.39 11.34 4.40
C ALA A 268 8.08 12.11 4.32
N SER A 269 7.68 12.52 3.13
CA SER A 269 6.42 13.22 2.88
C SER A 269 5.21 12.34 3.21
N SER A 270 5.28 11.05 2.93
CA SER A 270 4.17 10.14 3.21
C SER A 270 3.96 9.98 4.72
N TYR A 271 5.01 9.72 5.49
CA TYR A 271 4.89 9.49 6.92
C TYR A 271 5.05 10.74 7.79
N ASN A 272 5.25 11.91 7.16
CA ASN A 272 5.52 13.19 7.80
C ASN A 272 6.72 13.15 8.76
N VAL A 273 7.76 12.39 8.41
CA VAL A 273 8.99 12.25 9.21
C VAL A 273 10.03 13.28 8.78
N LEU A 274 10.94 13.62 9.69
CA LEU A 274 11.95 14.65 9.47
C LEU A 274 13.31 14.01 9.19
N PRO A 275 14.16 14.61 8.34
CA PRO A 275 15.52 14.13 8.18
C PRO A 275 16.38 14.39 9.40
N SER A 276 17.11 13.35 9.80
CA SER A 276 18.22 13.46 10.73
C SER A 276 19.29 14.45 10.21
N ILE A 277 20.16 14.92 11.11
CA ILE A 277 21.26 15.81 10.72
C ILE A 277 22.12 15.19 9.62
N ALA A 278 22.39 13.88 9.70
CA ALA A 278 23.16 13.15 8.71
C ALA A 278 22.41 13.06 7.37
N ASN A 279 21.15 12.65 7.39
CA ASN A 279 20.33 12.51 6.18
C ASN A 279 20.14 13.85 5.48
N ALA A 280 20.00 14.94 6.22
CA ALA A 280 19.95 16.30 5.67
C ALA A 280 21.22 16.68 4.89
N GLN A 281 22.40 16.18 5.29
CA GLN A 281 23.63 16.36 4.52
C GLN A 281 23.62 15.49 3.27
N ILE A 282 23.22 14.22 3.40
CA ILE A 282 23.15 13.26 2.29
C ILE A 282 22.20 13.77 1.20
N LEU A 283 20.99 14.20 1.56
CA LEU A 283 19.99 14.73 0.62
C LEU A 283 20.52 15.92 -0.19
N ARG A 284 21.29 16.83 0.44
CA ARG A 284 21.94 17.94 -0.27
C ARG A 284 22.98 17.48 -1.25
N LEU A 285 23.79 16.51 -0.85
CA LEU A 285 24.83 15.95 -1.71
C LEU A 285 24.22 15.16 -2.87
N LEU A 286 23.15 14.39 -2.64
CA LEU A 286 22.39 13.71 -3.69
C LEU A 286 21.79 14.73 -4.67
N SER A 287 21.16 15.80 -4.17
CA SER A 287 20.65 16.88 -5.02
C SER A 287 21.74 17.55 -5.86
N LEU A 288 22.92 17.82 -5.26
CA LEU A 288 24.09 18.36 -5.96
C LEU A 288 24.66 17.40 -7.00
N GLN A 289 24.68 16.11 -6.68
CA GLN A 289 25.13 15.08 -7.60
C GLN A 289 24.21 14.97 -8.81
N GLU A 290 22.91 15.13 -8.60
CA GLU A 290 21.91 14.97 -9.65
C GLU A 290 21.81 16.22 -10.53
N THR A 291 21.70 17.39 -9.91
CA THR A 291 21.30 18.63 -10.59
C THR A 291 22.41 19.68 -10.66
N ALA A 292 23.55 19.44 -10.01
CA ALA A 292 24.59 20.44 -9.76
C ALA A 292 24.10 21.69 -8.99
N GLY A 293 22.96 21.57 -8.30
CA GLY A 293 22.40 22.59 -7.40
C GLY A 293 21.70 21.94 -6.22
N ILE A 294 21.17 22.77 -5.32
CA ILE A 294 20.39 22.30 -4.16
C ILE A 294 18.94 22.69 -4.39
N TYR A 295 18.12 21.73 -4.82
CA TYR A 295 16.70 21.91 -5.11
C TYR A 295 15.84 20.94 -4.28
N GLY A 296 14.55 21.24 -4.17
CA GLY A 296 13.60 20.34 -3.49
C GLY A 296 13.76 20.23 -1.97
N ILE A 297 14.66 21.00 -1.35
CA ILE A 297 14.87 20.90 0.10
C ILE A 297 13.84 21.72 0.87
N ASP A 298 13.11 21.03 1.75
CA ASP A 298 12.11 21.60 2.65
C ASP A 298 12.71 22.64 3.62
N TYR A 299 11.84 23.45 4.22
CA TYR A 299 12.24 24.54 5.12
C TYR A 299 12.90 24.06 6.42
N THR A 300 12.48 22.93 6.98
CA THR A 300 13.04 22.35 8.21
C THR A 300 14.46 21.86 7.98
N THR A 301 14.71 21.18 6.86
CA THR A 301 16.04 20.74 6.44
C THR A 301 16.97 21.92 6.23
N ARG A 302 16.49 23.06 5.69
CA ARG A 302 17.28 24.30 5.53
C ARG A 302 17.82 24.88 6.84
N ARG A 303 17.19 24.58 7.99
CA ARG A 303 17.70 25.04 9.31
C ARG A 303 18.96 24.30 9.73
N ILE A 304 19.19 23.08 9.23
CA ILE A 304 20.39 22.31 9.50
C ILE A 304 21.53 22.87 8.63
N PRO A 305 22.65 23.35 9.20
CA PRO A 305 23.76 23.87 8.41
C PRO A 305 24.31 22.82 7.43
N PHE A 306 24.66 23.25 6.21
CA PHE A 306 25.31 22.37 5.24
C PHE A 306 26.83 22.35 5.49
N ILE A 307 27.32 21.27 6.11
CA ILE A 307 28.71 21.19 6.58
C ILE A 307 29.72 21.19 5.42
N HIS A 308 29.31 20.66 4.26
CA HIS A 308 30.15 20.55 3.06
C HIS A 308 30.13 21.78 2.16
N LYS A 309 29.43 22.86 2.57
CA LYS A 309 29.27 24.08 1.76
C LYS A 309 30.59 24.62 1.24
N ASN A 310 31.62 24.65 2.08
CA ASN A 310 32.94 25.18 1.73
C ASN A 310 33.64 24.39 0.62
N SER A 311 33.33 23.11 0.48
CA SER A 311 33.88 22.25 -0.58
C SER A 311 33.38 22.62 -1.98
N PHE A 312 32.29 23.39 -2.09
CA PHE A 312 31.68 23.76 -3.37
C PHE A 312 31.77 25.24 -3.73
N ASN A 313 32.23 26.11 -2.81
CA ASN A 313 32.23 27.57 -3.00
C ASN A 313 32.96 28.02 -4.27
N SER A 314 34.11 27.43 -4.60
CA SER A 314 34.87 27.79 -5.80
C SER A 314 34.11 27.46 -7.09
N GLN A 315 33.41 26.31 -7.12
CA GLN A 315 32.63 25.86 -8.26
C GLN A 315 31.34 26.68 -8.41
N PHE A 316 30.65 27.00 -7.32
CA PHE A 316 29.48 27.87 -7.37
C PHE A 316 29.82 29.29 -7.83
N ASN A 317 30.93 29.85 -7.34
CA ASN A 317 31.41 31.16 -7.81
C ASN A 317 31.78 31.12 -9.30
N ALA A 318 32.45 30.07 -9.75
CA ALA A 318 32.75 29.87 -11.17
C ALA A 318 31.46 29.78 -12.02
N LEU A 319 30.45 29.05 -11.55
CA LEU A 319 29.18 28.88 -12.26
C LEU A 319 28.40 30.21 -12.38
N GLN A 320 28.44 31.07 -11.35
CA GLN A 320 27.83 32.41 -11.38
C GLN A 320 28.53 33.37 -12.36
N ASN A 321 29.84 33.20 -12.54
CA ASN A 321 30.65 34.07 -13.41
C ASN A 321 30.63 33.66 -14.89
N ILE A 322 30.04 32.51 -15.25
CA ILE A 322 29.94 32.04 -16.64
C ILE A 322 28.58 32.47 -17.23
N PRO A 323 28.56 33.19 -18.36
CA PRO A 323 27.32 33.59 -19.04
C PRO A 323 26.42 32.39 -19.39
N ALA A 324 25.10 32.57 -19.28
CA ALA A 324 24.11 31.52 -19.53
C ALA A 324 24.14 30.97 -20.96
N GLU A 325 24.64 31.76 -21.91
CA GLU A 325 24.78 31.36 -23.32
C GLU A 325 25.92 30.33 -23.50
N ASN A 326 26.91 30.30 -22.59
CA ASN A 326 28.03 29.36 -22.65
C ASN A 326 27.67 28.02 -21.99
N LYS A 327 26.80 27.26 -22.66
CA LYS A 327 26.33 25.94 -22.19
C LYS A 327 27.48 24.97 -21.90
N GLY A 328 28.54 24.95 -22.72
CA GLY A 328 29.68 24.05 -22.54
C GLY A 328 30.53 24.38 -21.31
N GLY A 329 30.77 25.67 -21.06
CA GLY A 329 31.47 26.13 -19.85
C GLY A 329 30.67 25.86 -18.58
N GLN A 330 29.35 26.10 -18.62
CA GLN A 330 28.47 25.77 -17.51
C GLN A 330 28.44 24.26 -17.23
N GLU A 331 28.33 23.43 -18.25
CA GLU A 331 28.26 21.98 -18.06
C GLU A 331 29.56 21.40 -17.49
N LYS A 332 30.72 21.97 -17.87
CA LYS A 332 32.02 21.57 -17.30
C LYS A 332 32.07 21.82 -15.79
N VAL A 333 31.62 22.98 -15.32
CA VAL A 333 31.58 23.30 -13.88
C VAL A 333 30.52 22.46 -13.17
N LYS A 334 29.35 22.25 -13.78
CA LYS A 334 28.32 21.37 -13.23
C LYS A 334 28.82 19.94 -13.05
N SER A 335 29.53 19.37 -14.03
CA SER A 335 30.16 18.06 -13.91
C SER A 335 31.09 17.98 -12.70
N GLN A 336 31.93 18.98 -12.48
CA GLN A 336 32.82 19.03 -11.32
C GLN A 336 32.07 19.07 -9.98
N ILE A 337 30.93 19.76 -9.92
CA ILE A 337 30.05 19.75 -8.73
C ILE A 337 29.50 18.35 -8.50
N ARG A 338 29.01 17.67 -9.56
CA ARG A 338 28.48 16.31 -9.45
C ARG A 338 29.54 15.32 -8.98
N ASP A 339 30.75 15.38 -9.55
CA ASP A 339 31.88 14.53 -9.19
C ASP A 339 32.32 14.76 -7.73
N GLN A 340 32.38 16.02 -7.31
CA GLN A 340 32.72 16.38 -5.93
C GLN A 340 31.67 15.88 -4.93
N ALA A 341 30.38 15.98 -5.28
CA ALA A 341 29.30 15.47 -4.44
C ALA A 341 29.33 13.94 -4.33
N ALA A 342 29.52 13.24 -5.45
CA ALA A 342 29.71 11.79 -5.50
C ALA A 342 30.90 11.33 -4.65
N TYR A 343 32.02 12.07 -4.71
CA TYR A 343 33.20 11.78 -3.90
C TYR A 343 32.91 11.90 -2.40
N ILE A 344 32.23 12.97 -1.97
CA ILE A 344 31.88 13.18 -0.55
C ILE A 344 30.88 12.11 -0.07
N LEU A 345 29.87 11.77 -0.89
CA LEU A 345 28.91 10.70 -0.58
C LEU A 345 29.60 9.36 -0.32
N LYS A 346 30.54 8.99 -1.20
CA LYS A 346 31.31 7.76 -1.04
C LYS A 346 32.26 7.80 0.16
N ARG A 347 32.98 8.91 0.34
CA ARG A 347 34.02 9.05 1.37
C ARG A 347 33.43 9.12 2.78
N ASP A 348 32.40 9.94 2.99
CA ASP A 348 31.90 10.28 4.33
C ASP A 348 30.68 9.45 4.73
N TYR A 349 29.94 8.90 3.76
CA TYR A 349 28.68 8.19 4.02
C TYR A 349 28.66 6.77 3.46
N GLY A 350 29.74 6.31 2.81
CA GLY A 350 29.81 4.95 2.24
C GLY A 350 28.83 4.71 1.08
N LEU A 351 28.17 5.76 0.58
CA LEU A 351 27.22 5.68 -0.53
C LEU A 351 28.01 5.69 -1.84
N ILE A 352 28.16 4.53 -2.47
CA ILE A 352 28.79 4.41 -3.79
C ILE A 352 27.73 4.69 -4.85
N PRO A 353 27.87 5.78 -5.62
CA PRO A 353 26.94 6.08 -6.68
C PRO A 353 27.30 5.30 -7.94
N ASP A 354 27.08 3.99 -7.93
CA ASP A 354 27.14 3.14 -9.15
C ASP A 354 25.74 2.76 -9.66
N SER A 355 24.68 3.35 -9.10
CA SER A 355 23.29 3.21 -9.60
C SER A 355 22.62 4.55 -9.95
N LEU A 356 23.35 5.67 -9.91
CA LEU A 356 22.82 7.02 -10.13
C LEU A 356 23.16 7.56 -11.52
N GLN A 357 22.88 6.77 -12.55
CA GLN A 357 22.45 7.39 -13.80
C GLN A 357 20.97 7.72 -13.62
N ASN A 358 20.70 9.01 -13.39
CA ASN A 358 19.51 9.62 -13.98
C ASN A 358 19.60 9.42 -15.49
N LYS A 359 19.22 8.25 -15.97
CA LYS A 359 18.36 8.24 -17.14
C LYS A 359 17.01 8.67 -16.62
N GLU A 360 16.42 9.70 -17.22
CA GLU A 360 14.97 9.68 -17.36
C GLU A 360 14.64 8.28 -17.84
N ILE A 361 14.04 7.46 -16.98
CA ILE A 361 13.63 6.12 -17.38
C ILE A 361 12.54 6.38 -18.41
N ASP A 362 12.83 6.02 -19.65
CA ASP A 362 11.91 6.25 -20.76
C ASP A 362 10.52 5.70 -20.38
N PRO A 363 9.43 6.39 -20.74
CA PRO A 363 8.08 5.93 -20.41
C PRO A 363 7.86 4.47 -20.82
N ILE A 364 7.06 3.74 -20.07
CA ILE A 364 6.87 2.30 -20.25
C ILE A 364 5.42 1.99 -20.64
N ILE A 365 5.27 1.04 -21.57
CA ILE A 365 4.01 0.38 -21.89
C ILE A 365 3.90 -0.90 -21.05
N SER A 366 2.79 -1.06 -20.34
CA SER A 366 2.47 -2.23 -19.54
C SER A 366 1.31 -3.01 -20.17
N LEU A 367 1.54 -4.25 -20.57
CA LEU A 367 0.52 -5.19 -21.01
C LEU A 367 0.11 -6.08 -19.83
N GLN A 368 -1.03 -5.80 -19.22
CA GLN A 368 -1.48 -6.41 -17.97
C GLN A 368 -2.50 -7.51 -18.19
N THR A 369 -2.35 -8.56 -17.38
CA THR A 369 -3.28 -9.68 -17.23
C THR A 369 -3.53 -9.93 -15.74
N PRO A 370 -4.63 -10.62 -15.35
CA PRO A 370 -4.82 -11.10 -13.98
C PRO A 370 -3.64 -11.88 -13.36
N LYS A 371 -2.70 -12.39 -14.18
CA LYS A 371 -1.53 -13.15 -13.73
C LYS A 371 -0.25 -12.31 -13.61
N GLY A 372 -0.28 -11.05 -14.03
CA GLY A 372 0.89 -10.16 -14.06
C GLY A 372 0.99 -9.37 -15.36
N ALA A 373 2.10 -8.67 -15.53
CA ALA A 373 2.33 -7.71 -16.61
C ALA A 373 3.60 -8.00 -17.41
N VAL A 374 3.56 -7.62 -18.69
CA VAL A 374 4.75 -7.49 -19.54
C VAL A 374 5.06 -6.00 -19.71
N TYR A 375 6.31 -5.63 -19.46
CA TYR A 375 6.78 -4.25 -19.53
C TYR A 375 7.68 -4.02 -20.74
N LEU A 376 7.38 -2.98 -21.53
CA LEU A 376 8.09 -2.63 -22.75
C LEU A 376 8.34 -1.12 -22.78
N PRO A 377 9.45 -0.63 -23.33
CA PRO A 377 9.67 0.81 -23.46
C PRO A 377 8.66 1.42 -24.43
N ALA A 378 8.26 2.66 -24.19
CA ALA A 378 7.40 3.44 -25.10
C ALA A 378 8.23 4.08 -26.24
N THR A 379 9.04 3.26 -26.88
CA THR A 379 9.92 3.62 -28.01
C THR A 379 9.52 2.84 -29.26
N ASP A 380 10.10 3.18 -30.41
CA ASP A 380 9.88 2.44 -31.65
C ASP A 380 10.32 0.96 -31.52
N GLU A 381 11.40 0.69 -30.80
CA GLU A 381 11.86 -0.68 -30.49
C GLU A 381 10.81 -1.43 -29.66
N GLY A 382 10.30 -0.80 -28.60
CA GLY A 382 9.27 -1.40 -27.76
C GLY A 382 7.94 -1.61 -28.49
N ALA A 383 7.60 -0.75 -29.46
CA ALA A 383 6.44 -0.94 -30.32
C ALA A 383 6.54 -2.20 -31.19
N ILE A 384 7.74 -2.51 -31.72
CA ILE A 384 8.00 -3.74 -32.46
C ILE A 384 7.81 -4.96 -31.54
N TYR A 385 8.41 -4.95 -30.35
CA TYR A 385 8.29 -6.07 -29.40
C TYR A 385 6.87 -6.27 -28.90
N LYS A 386 6.13 -5.17 -28.69
CA LYS A 386 4.70 -5.20 -28.37
C LYS A 386 3.93 -5.91 -29.48
N GLN A 387 4.18 -5.55 -30.74
CA GLN A 387 3.53 -6.19 -31.88
C GLN A 387 3.88 -7.67 -31.97
N CYS A 388 5.15 -8.05 -31.77
CA CYS A 388 5.58 -9.45 -31.76
C CYS A 388 4.87 -10.27 -30.68
N TYR A 389 4.78 -9.74 -29.46
CA TYR A 389 4.12 -10.44 -28.34
C TYR A 389 2.61 -10.55 -28.54
N LEU A 390 1.96 -9.48 -28.98
CA LEU A 390 0.52 -9.51 -29.28
C LEU A 390 0.20 -10.42 -30.46
N GLN A 391 1.06 -10.47 -31.48
CA GLN A 391 0.92 -11.43 -32.58
C GLN A 391 1.07 -12.87 -32.10
N TYR A 392 2.06 -13.16 -31.25
CA TYR A 392 2.17 -14.47 -30.59
C TYR A 392 0.88 -14.86 -29.86
N LEU A 393 0.30 -13.92 -29.11
CA LEU A 393 -0.96 -14.14 -28.40
C LEU A 393 -2.14 -14.34 -29.36
N ALA A 394 -2.19 -13.63 -30.49
CA ALA A 394 -3.22 -13.83 -31.51
C ALA A 394 -3.09 -15.18 -32.22
N ASP A 395 -1.88 -15.62 -32.55
CA ASP A 395 -1.64 -16.91 -33.20
C ASP A 395 -2.00 -18.07 -32.28
N ARG A 396 -1.78 -17.89 -30.98
CA ARG A 396 -2.05 -18.88 -29.93
C ARG A 396 -3.34 -18.62 -29.18
N PHE A 397 -4.19 -17.71 -29.66
CA PHE A 397 -5.33 -17.18 -28.89
C PHE A 397 -6.21 -18.29 -28.31
N PHE A 398 -6.52 -19.31 -29.11
CA PHE A 398 -7.40 -20.42 -28.75
C PHE A 398 -6.71 -21.55 -27.95
N THR A 399 -5.44 -21.40 -27.59
CA THR A 399 -4.71 -22.41 -26.82
C THR A 399 -4.89 -22.24 -25.31
N PRO A 400 -4.86 -23.32 -24.51
CA PRO A 400 -5.07 -23.24 -23.06
C PRO A 400 -4.12 -22.28 -22.36
N GLU A 401 -2.87 -22.16 -22.85
CA GLU A 401 -1.86 -21.28 -22.26
C GLU A 401 -2.29 -19.81 -22.32
N VAL A 402 -2.76 -19.36 -23.49
CA VAL A 402 -3.20 -17.97 -23.72
C VAL A 402 -4.56 -17.71 -23.09
N GLN A 403 -5.49 -18.67 -23.20
CA GLN A 403 -6.80 -18.61 -22.53
C GLN A 403 -6.67 -18.40 -21.02
N ALA A 404 -5.67 -19.03 -20.39
CA ALA A 404 -5.42 -18.90 -18.96
C ALA A 404 -4.92 -17.51 -18.54
N LEU A 405 -4.58 -16.61 -19.48
CA LEU A 405 -4.29 -15.19 -19.19
C LEU A 405 -5.57 -14.41 -18.88
N GLY A 406 -6.74 -14.87 -19.33
CA GLY A 406 -8.04 -14.28 -19.00
C GLY A 406 -8.39 -12.98 -19.73
N ARG A 407 -7.63 -11.90 -19.53
CA ARG A 407 -7.90 -10.58 -20.15
C ARG A 407 -6.62 -9.78 -20.34
N ILE A 408 -6.56 -8.97 -21.39
CA ILE A 408 -5.42 -8.09 -21.68
C ILE A 408 -5.82 -6.62 -21.65
N ARG A 409 -4.98 -5.81 -21.01
CA ARG A 409 -5.07 -4.35 -20.98
C ARG A 409 -3.71 -3.72 -21.23
N GLU A 410 -3.67 -2.63 -21.98
CA GLU A 410 -2.48 -1.84 -22.27
C GLU A 410 -2.54 -0.52 -21.52
N PHE A 411 -1.55 -0.28 -20.68
CA PHE A 411 -1.36 0.96 -19.93
C PHE A 411 -0.07 1.66 -20.33
N TYR A 412 -0.06 2.97 -20.11
CA TYR A 412 1.11 3.82 -20.23
C TYR A 412 1.52 4.32 -18.84
N ILE A 413 2.82 4.30 -18.60
CA ILE A 413 3.47 4.75 -17.36
C ILE A 413 4.47 5.83 -17.78
N SER A 414 4.17 7.10 -17.47
CA SER A 414 5.02 8.23 -17.87
C SER A 414 6.30 8.32 -17.04
N CYS A 415 6.23 7.97 -15.75
CA CYS A 415 7.36 8.02 -14.83
C CYS A 415 7.55 6.66 -14.13
N PRO A 416 8.14 5.66 -14.83
CA PRO A 416 8.33 4.33 -14.26
C PRO A 416 9.34 4.32 -13.09
N ASN A 417 9.12 3.43 -12.12
CA ASN A 417 10.08 3.19 -11.03
C ASN A 417 11.17 2.18 -11.48
N HIS A 418 12.25 2.05 -10.70
CA HIS A 418 13.35 1.14 -11.04
C HIS A 418 12.95 -0.34 -11.10
N SER A 419 11.88 -0.77 -10.41
CA SER A 419 11.39 -2.15 -10.53
C SER A 419 10.75 -2.38 -11.90
N THR A 420 9.91 -1.45 -12.35
CA THR A 420 9.32 -1.45 -13.68
C THR A 420 10.40 -1.39 -14.77
N GLU A 421 11.43 -0.55 -14.57
CA GLU A 421 12.60 -0.49 -15.46
C GLU A 421 13.35 -1.82 -15.50
N HIS A 422 13.61 -2.44 -14.35
CA HIS A 422 14.29 -3.73 -14.24
C HIS A 422 13.50 -4.85 -14.92
N TYR A 423 12.18 -4.91 -14.70
CA TYR A 423 11.31 -5.86 -15.37
C TYR A 423 11.29 -5.64 -16.88
N MET A 424 11.19 -4.38 -17.31
CA MET A 424 11.30 -4.00 -18.72
C MET A 424 12.64 -4.45 -19.30
N GLN A 425 13.75 -4.22 -18.60
CA GLN A 425 15.07 -4.60 -19.09
C GLN A 425 15.19 -6.12 -19.26
N LYS A 426 14.66 -6.91 -18.32
CA LYS A 426 14.59 -8.37 -18.46
C LYS A 426 13.75 -8.82 -19.66
N HIS A 427 12.65 -8.13 -19.94
CA HIS A 427 11.85 -8.39 -21.15
C HIS A 427 12.61 -8.01 -22.41
N LEU A 428 13.27 -6.86 -22.42
CA LEU A 428 14.10 -6.41 -23.54
C LEU A 428 15.23 -7.38 -23.84
N ASP A 429 15.92 -7.89 -22.82
CA ASP A 429 16.99 -8.88 -23.00
C ASP A 429 16.45 -10.16 -23.65
N LEU A 430 15.24 -10.59 -23.25
CA LEU A 430 14.56 -11.72 -23.90
C LEU A 430 14.26 -11.42 -25.37
N PHE A 431 13.68 -10.26 -25.71
CA PHE A 431 13.36 -9.91 -27.11
C PHE A 431 14.61 -9.71 -27.97
N ARG A 432 15.66 -9.10 -27.42
CA ARG A 432 16.94 -8.87 -28.10
C ARG A 432 17.71 -10.16 -28.39
N SER A 433 17.45 -11.21 -27.61
CA SER A 433 17.94 -12.57 -27.92
C SER A 433 17.25 -13.21 -29.14
N ASN A 434 16.30 -12.49 -29.76
CA ASN A 434 15.47 -12.90 -30.90
C ASN A 434 14.74 -14.23 -30.64
N PRO A 435 13.80 -14.24 -29.68
CA PRO A 435 13.21 -15.46 -29.16
C PRO A 435 12.26 -16.08 -30.17
N PHE A 436 12.36 -17.38 -30.40
CA PHE A 436 11.37 -18.12 -31.18
C PHE A 436 10.08 -18.35 -30.36
N TYR A 437 8.97 -18.72 -31.02
CA TYR A 437 7.63 -18.88 -30.40
C TYR A 437 7.61 -19.64 -29.07
N GLY A 438 8.42 -20.71 -28.93
CA GLY A 438 8.48 -21.51 -27.71
C GLY A 438 9.08 -20.80 -26.50
N GLN A 439 9.86 -19.74 -26.71
CA GLN A 439 10.40 -18.89 -25.64
C GLN A 439 9.41 -17.80 -25.23
N LEU A 440 8.64 -17.23 -26.16
CA LEU A 440 7.55 -16.29 -25.85
C LEU A 440 6.43 -16.95 -25.02
N ALA A 441 6.21 -18.26 -25.19
CA ALA A 441 5.29 -19.03 -24.34
C ALA A 441 5.70 -19.06 -22.86
N LYS A 442 6.97 -18.82 -22.57
CA LYS A 442 7.53 -18.76 -21.22
C LYS A 442 7.83 -17.32 -20.79
N MET A 443 7.22 -16.32 -21.44
CA MET A 443 7.37 -14.92 -21.08
C MET A 443 7.08 -14.75 -19.57
N PRO A 444 8.05 -14.31 -18.76
CA PRO A 444 7.83 -14.12 -17.33
C PRO A 444 6.83 -12.98 -17.13
N LEU A 445 5.79 -13.19 -16.33
CA LEU A 445 4.87 -12.12 -15.97
C LEU A 445 5.30 -11.54 -14.61
N TYR A 446 5.56 -10.24 -14.58
CA TYR A 446 5.97 -9.54 -13.36
C TYR A 446 4.76 -8.94 -12.63
N PRO A 447 4.89 -8.58 -11.34
CA PRO A 447 3.82 -7.92 -10.60
C PRO A 447 3.31 -6.66 -11.31
N ILE A 448 2.01 -6.37 -11.16
CA ILE A 448 1.39 -5.18 -11.74
C ILE A 448 1.73 -3.96 -10.86
N GLU A 449 2.56 -3.09 -11.38
CA GLU A 449 2.91 -1.77 -10.81
C GLU A 449 1.91 -0.67 -11.20
N GLN A 450 1.90 0.45 -10.46
CA GLN A 450 0.95 1.56 -10.64
C GLN A 450 0.96 2.08 -12.10
N SER A 451 -0.24 2.20 -12.67
CA SER A 451 -0.46 2.57 -14.08
C SER A 451 -1.28 3.84 -14.18
N GLU A 452 -0.90 4.74 -15.08
CA GLU A 452 -1.47 6.10 -15.14
C GLU A 452 -2.62 6.20 -16.14
N LEU A 453 -2.40 5.74 -17.37
CA LEU A 453 -3.35 5.92 -18.47
C LEU A 453 -3.60 4.61 -19.20
N LEU A 454 -4.86 4.18 -19.22
CA LEU A 454 -5.31 3.08 -20.08
C LEU A 454 -5.25 3.55 -21.54
N LYS A 455 -4.40 2.92 -22.35
CA LYS A 455 -4.25 3.24 -23.78
C LYS A 455 -5.22 2.45 -24.64
N LYS A 456 -5.34 1.16 -24.34
CA LYS A 456 -6.28 0.20 -24.96
C LYS A 456 -6.55 -0.88 -23.94
N GLY A 457 -7.71 -1.53 -23.94
CA GLY A 457 -7.84 -2.70 -23.09
C GLY A 457 -9.23 -3.02 -22.61
N GLY A 458 -9.34 -4.25 -22.10
CA GLY A 458 -10.59 -4.87 -21.75
C GLY A 458 -10.83 -6.16 -22.52
N TYR A 459 -9.97 -6.48 -23.50
CA TYR A 459 -10.08 -7.62 -24.40
C TYR A 459 -10.10 -8.93 -23.61
N PRO A 460 -11.27 -9.57 -23.46
CA PRO A 460 -11.32 -10.93 -22.92
C PRO A 460 -10.55 -11.83 -23.88
N ILE A 461 -9.84 -12.80 -23.33
CA ILE A 461 -9.15 -13.82 -24.14
C ILE A 461 -10.04 -15.04 -24.33
N GLU A 462 -11.29 -15.02 -23.86
CA GLU A 462 -12.26 -16.11 -24.05
C GLU A 462 -12.45 -16.47 -25.53
N PRO A 463 -12.69 -17.75 -25.86
CA PRO A 463 -12.79 -18.21 -27.24
C PRO A 463 -14.19 -17.92 -27.78
N THR A 464 -14.45 -16.64 -28.02
CA THR A 464 -15.69 -16.10 -28.60
C THR A 464 -15.34 -15.29 -29.86
N TYR A 465 -16.30 -15.16 -30.76
CA TYR A 465 -16.12 -14.40 -31.99
C TYR A 465 -15.76 -12.94 -31.70
N HIS A 466 -16.48 -12.29 -30.78
CA HIS A 466 -16.25 -10.91 -30.42
C HIS A 466 -14.89 -10.66 -29.78
N ALA A 467 -14.48 -11.52 -28.83
CA ALA A 467 -13.21 -11.39 -28.13
C ALA A 467 -12.04 -11.42 -29.11
N PHE A 468 -12.00 -12.43 -29.97
CA PHE A 468 -10.93 -12.56 -30.96
C PHE A 468 -10.96 -11.43 -31.97
N LYS A 469 -12.14 -11.09 -32.51
CA LYS A 469 -12.30 -9.99 -33.48
C LYS A 469 -11.74 -8.68 -32.95
N GLN A 470 -12.21 -8.24 -31.78
CA GLN A 470 -11.80 -6.98 -31.18
C GLN A 470 -10.30 -6.97 -30.90
N PHE A 471 -9.76 -8.08 -30.38
CA PHE A 471 -8.34 -8.20 -30.10
C PHE A 471 -7.49 -8.07 -31.38
N THR A 472 -7.86 -8.76 -32.46
CA THR A 472 -7.10 -8.70 -33.71
C THR A 472 -7.25 -7.38 -34.46
N GLU A 473 -8.45 -6.79 -34.48
CA GLU A 473 -8.72 -5.54 -35.22
C GLU A 473 -8.07 -4.33 -34.53
N ASP A 474 -8.24 -4.18 -33.22
CA ASP A 474 -7.74 -3.02 -32.49
C ASP A 474 -6.21 -2.97 -32.46
N TYR A 475 -5.56 -4.13 -32.46
CA TYR A 475 -4.10 -4.26 -32.54
C TYR A 475 -3.57 -4.46 -33.96
N ARG A 476 -4.44 -4.53 -34.97
CA ARG A 476 -4.09 -4.76 -36.39
C ARG A 476 -3.17 -5.98 -36.57
N LEU A 477 -3.56 -7.09 -35.95
CA LEU A 477 -2.82 -8.35 -35.96
C LEU A 477 -3.20 -9.19 -37.18
N SER A 478 -2.28 -10.01 -37.68
CA SER A 478 -2.60 -10.99 -38.72
C SER A 478 -3.32 -12.19 -38.10
N VAL A 479 -4.15 -12.86 -38.91
CA VAL A 479 -4.88 -14.06 -38.51
C VAL A 479 -4.31 -15.24 -39.27
N THR A 480 -3.89 -16.28 -38.54
CA THR A 480 -3.41 -17.52 -39.16
C THR A 480 -4.56 -18.24 -39.88
N PRO A 481 -4.28 -19.06 -40.91
CA PRO A 481 -5.32 -19.83 -41.58
C PRO A 481 -6.13 -20.71 -40.62
N GLU A 482 -5.47 -21.33 -39.62
CA GLU A 482 -6.16 -22.13 -38.60
C GLU A 482 -7.09 -21.28 -37.72
N ASN A 483 -6.63 -20.10 -37.27
CA ASN A 483 -7.47 -19.22 -36.46
C ASN A 483 -8.59 -18.59 -37.28
N ALA A 484 -8.43 -18.40 -38.59
CA ALA A 484 -9.50 -17.94 -39.49
C ALA A 484 -10.64 -18.98 -39.60
N GLU A 485 -10.29 -20.27 -39.64
CA GLU A 485 -11.27 -21.37 -39.60
C GLU A 485 -12.04 -21.37 -38.26
N ILE A 486 -11.32 -21.28 -37.13
CA ILE A 486 -11.93 -21.21 -35.80
C ILE A 486 -12.80 -19.96 -35.67
N PHE A 487 -12.35 -18.82 -36.19
CA PHE A 487 -13.08 -17.55 -36.16
C PHE A 487 -14.43 -17.64 -36.89
N THR A 488 -14.44 -18.26 -38.07
CA THR A 488 -15.67 -18.49 -38.85
C THR A 488 -16.60 -19.47 -38.13
N LEU A 489 -16.07 -20.53 -37.53
CA LEU A 489 -16.86 -21.45 -36.72
C LEU A 489 -17.46 -20.77 -35.48
N LEU A 490 -16.72 -19.88 -34.82
CA LEU A 490 -17.22 -19.10 -33.68
C LEU A 490 -18.34 -18.14 -34.10
N PHE A 491 -18.22 -17.51 -35.27
CA PHE A 491 -19.30 -16.71 -35.84
C PHE A 491 -20.56 -17.56 -36.04
N ILE A 492 -20.44 -18.72 -36.69
CA ILE A 492 -21.58 -19.62 -36.94
C ILE A 492 -22.15 -20.15 -35.64
N ARG A 493 -21.31 -20.41 -34.65
CA ARG A 493 -21.72 -20.84 -33.31
C ARG A 493 -22.56 -19.78 -32.60
N GLU A 494 -22.22 -18.51 -32.74
CA GLU A 494 -22.92 -17.41 -32.05
C GLU A 494 -24.15 -16.90 -32.83
N TYR A 495 -24.12 -16.95 -34.16
CA TYR A 495 -25.13 -16.31 -35.02
C TYR A 495 -25.79 -17.22 -36.06
N GLY A 496 -25.33 -18.46 -36.22
CA GLY A 496 -25.71 -19.29 -37.36
C GLY A 496 -24.99 -18.90 -38.65
N LEU A 497 -25.36 -19.54 -39.77
CA LEU A 497 -24.69 -19.31 -41.05
C LEU A 497 -24.91 -17.88 -41.58
N PRO A 498 -23.88 -17.19 -42.08
CA PRO A 498 -24.06 -15.95 -42.83
C PRO A 498 -24.98 -16.14 -44.04
N ALA A 499 -25.82 -15.16 -44.35
CA ALA A 499 -26.73 -15.23 -45.51
C ALA A 499 -26.00 -15.30 -46.86
N ASP A 500 -24.79 -14.75 -46.93
CA ASP A 500 -23.90 -14.72 -48.09
C ASP A 500 -22.82 -15.81 -48.04
N PHE A 501 -22.94 -16.82 -47.17
CA PHE A 501 -21.89 -17.82 -46.92
C PHE A 501 -21.40 -18.57 -48.17
N ASN A 502 -22.29 -18.79 -49.15
CA ASN A 502 -21.93 -19.44 -50.41
C ASN A 502 -21.36 -18.50 -51.47
N THR A 503 -21.72 -17.21 -51.43
CA THR A 503 -21.39 -16.23 -52.46
C THR A 503 -20.20 -15.35 -52.09
N ASN A 504 -19.91 -15.18 -50.79
CA ASN A 504 -18.84 -14.35 -50.30
C ASN A 504 -17.47 -15.07 -50.44
N GLU A 505 -16.53 -14.40 -51.10
CA GLU A 505 -15.19 -14.94 -51.39
C GLU A 505 -14.38 -15.24 -50.13
N SER A 506 -14.64 -14.55 -49.02
CA SER A 506 -13.94 -14.77 -47.74
C SER A 506 -14.16 -16.19 -47.18
N TYR A 507 -15.26 -16.85 -47.53
CA TYR A 507 -15.56 -18.23 -47.13
C TYR A 507 -15.24 -19.26 -48.22
N LYS A 508 -14.51 -18.88 -49.28
CA LYS A 508 -14.17 -19.82 -50.38
C LYS A 508 -13.21 -20.90 -49.92
N GLU A 509 -12.24 -20.54 -49.07
CA GLU A 509 -11.21 -21.45 -48.56
C GLU A 509 -11.60 -22.14 -47.24
N PHE A 510 -12.78 -21.85 -46.70
CA PHE A 510 -13.26 -22.43 -45.45
C PHE A 510 -13.47 -23.94 -45.55
N THR A 511 -12.68 -24.70 -44.80
CA THR A 511 -12.56 -26.15 -44.92
C THR A 511 -13.85 -26.88 -44.54
N HIS A 512 -14.63 -26.34 -43.61
CA HIS A 512 -15.88 -26.96 -43.12
C HIS A 512 -17.12 -26.57 -43.91
N LYS A 513 -16.98 -25.85 -45.02
CA LYS A 513 -18.12 -25.39 -45.84
C LYS A 513 -19.06 -26.53 -46.24
N GLY A 514 -18.50 -27.69 -46.57
CA GLY A 514 -19.26 -28.89 -46.93
C GLY A 514 -20.14 -29.43 -45.79
N ASN A 515 -19.72 -29.26 -44.53
CA ASN A 515 -20.48 -29.73 -43.36
C ASN A 515 -21.80 -28.96 -43.17
N PHE A 516 -21.81 -27.67 -43.54
CA PHE A 516 -22.99 -26.81 -43.37
C PHE A 516 -23.94 -26.80 -44.57
N LYS A 517 -23.49 -27.28 -45.75
CA LYS A 517 -24.27 -27.28 -47.00
C LYS A 517 -25.68 -27.87 -46.86
N PRO A 518 -25.92 -29.00 -46.16
CA PRO A 518 -27.28 -29.52 -46.03
C PRO A 518 -28.21 -28.61 -45.22
N LEU A 519 -27.70 -27.99 -44.15
CA LEU A 519 -28.48 -27.08 -43.30
C LEU A 519 -28.76 -25.75 -44.00
N ASP A 520 -27.84 -25.31 -44.86
CA ASP A 520 -28.00 -24.11 -45.68
C ASP A 520 -29.04 -24.28 -46.80
N GLN A 521 -29.08 -25.45 -47.44
CA GLN A 521 -30.13 -25.82 -48.39
C GLN A 521 -31.50 -25.84 -47.70
N GLU A 522 -31.59 -26.46 -46.53
CA GLU A 522 -32.82 -26.51 -45.71
C GLU A 522 -33.28 -25.09 -45.33
N MET A 523 -32.34 -24.18 -45.00
CA MET A 523 -32.62 -22.77 -44.72
C MET A 523 -33.14 -22.02 -45.95
N SER A 524 -32.49 -22.21 -47.11
CA SER A 524 -32.88 -21.59 -48.38
C SER A 524 -34.28 -22.05 -48.83
N GLU A 525 -34.56 -23.35 -48.73
CA GLU A 525 -35.88 -23.92 -49.02
C GLU A 525 -36.96 -23.36 -48.10
N LEU A 526 -36.67 -23.21 -46.80
CA LEU A 526 -37.60 -22.61 -45.85
C LEU A 526 -37.89 -21.15 -46.21
N GLN A 527 -36.85 -20.36 -46.49
CA GLN A 527 -36.96 -18.94 -46.84
C GLN A 527 -37.68 -18.70 -48.18
N SER A 528 -37.66 -19.67 -49.09
CA SER A 528 -38.41 -19.60 -50.36
C SER A 528 -39.94 -19.66 -50.19
N LYS A 529 -40.42 -20.13 -49.04
CA LYS A 529 -41.86 -20.24 -48.72
C LYS A 529 -42.37 -18.91 -48.15
N LYS A 530 -43.41 -18.32 -48.75
CA LYS A 530 -44.07 -17.12 -48.19
C LYS A 530 -44.65 -17.42 -46.79
N GLY A 531 -44.26 -16.63 -45.79
CA GLY A 531 -44.79 -16.73 -44.42
C GLY A 531 -44.24 -17.89 -43.59
N TYR A 532 -42.99 -18.29 -43.82
CA TYR A 532 -42.35 -19.38 -43.05
C TYR A 532 -42.33 -19.10 -41.54
N SER A 533 -42.41 -20.16 -40.74
CA SER A 533 -42.46 -20.06 -39.29
C SER A 533 -41.10 -19.66 -38.71
N GLU A 534 -41.07 -18.63 -37.86
CA GLU A 534 -39.87 -18.25 -37.08
C GLU A 534 -39.32 -19.44 -36.28
N LYS A 535 -40.19 -20.30 -35.74
CA LYS A 535 -39.77 -21.50 -35.02
C LYS A 535 -38.98 -22.46 -35.92
N ALA A 536 -39.40 -22.62 -37.18
CA ALA A 536 -38.68 -23.46 -38.14
C ALA A 536 -37.33 -22.84 -38.52
N PHE A 537 -37.26 -21.51 -38.66
CA PHE A 537 -36.02 -20.79 -38.93
C PHE A 537 -35.00 -20.99 -37.80
N TYR A 538 -35.40 -20.69 -36.55
CA TYR A 538 -34.52 -20.87 -35.39
C TYR A 538 -34.14 -22.34 -35.14
N ASN A 539 -34.98 -23.31 -35.50
CA ASN A 539 -34.61 -24.72 -35.42
C ASN A 539 -33.42 -25.07 -36.34
N ILE A 540 -33.41 -24.55 -37.57
CA ILE A 540 -32.30 -24.78 -38.51
C ILE A 540 -31.05 -24.01 -38.04
N GLN A 541 -31.22 -22.75 -37.63
CA GLN A 541 -30.12 -21.93 -37.09
C GLN A 541 -29.48 -22.57 -35.86
N ASN A 542 -30.27 -23.07 -34.90
CA ASN A 542 -29.79 -23.76 -33.71
C ASN A 542 -29.01 -25.05 -34.06
N ARG A 543 -29.40 -25.77 -35.12
CA ARG A 543 -28.65 -26.93 -35.63
C ARG A 543 -27.31 -26.52 -36.25
N GLN A 544 -27.24 -25.37 -36.92
CA GLN A 544 -25.98 -24.81 -37.42
C GLN A 544 -25.06 -24.43 -36.25
N GLN A 545 -25.58 -23.74 -35.23
CA GLN A 545 -24.82 -23.38 -34.03
C GLN A 545 -24.26 -24.61 -33.29
N GLN A 546 -25.09 -25.65 -33.11
CA GLN A 546 -24.67 -26.91 -32.50
C GLN A 546 -23.63 -27.67 -33.32
N LEU A 547 -23.73 -27.65 -34.65
CA LEU A 547 -22.75 -28.26 -35.52
C LEU A 547 -21.40 -27.56 -35.42
N ALA A 548 -21.38 -26.21 -35.41
CA ALA A 548 -20.18 -25.43 -35.22
C ALA A 548 -19.52 -25.71 -33.85
N ASP A 549 -20.31 -25.71 -32.77
CA ASP A 549 -19.85 -26.05 -31.41
C ASP A 549 -19.23 -27.46 -31.36
N LYS A 550 -19.85 -28.43 -32.02
CA LYS A 550 -19.32 -29.80 -32.12
C LYS A 550 -17.99 -29.87 -32.89
N ILE A 551 -17.85 -29.14 -33.99
CA ILE A 551 -16.61 -29.11 -34.78
C ILE A 551 -15.48 -28.47 -33.96
N LEU A 552 -15.76 -27.35 -33.28
CA LEU A 552 -14.81 -26.67 -32.40
C LEU A 552 -14.31 -27.60 -31.28
N GLY A 553 -15.21 -28.31 -30.61
CA GLY A 553 -14.85 -29.25 -29.54
C GLY A 553 -14.11 -30.51 -30.03
N LEU A 554 -14.52 -31.10 -31.15
CA LEU A 554 -13.94 -32.37 -31.62
C LEU A 554 -12.62 -32.19 -32.39
N ARG A 555 -12.56 -31.23 -33.32
CA ARG A 555 -11.42 -31.08 -34.23
C ARG A 555 -10.35 -30.16 -33.66
N TYR A 556 -10.77 -29.05 -33.05
CA TYR A 556 -9.85 -28.04 -32.50
C TYR A 556 -9.63 -28.20 -30.99
N ARG A 557 -10.35 -29.15 -30.34
CA ARG A 557 -10.29 -29.37 -28.88
C ARG A 557 -10.52 -28.09 -28.08
N LEU A 558 -11.31 -27.17 -28.63
CA LEU A 558 -11.56 -25.86 -28.05
C LEU A 558 -12.69 -25.94 -27.01
N THR A 559 -12.44 -25.40 -25.82
CA THR A 559 -13.45 -25.32 -24.76
C THR A 559 -14.12 -23.95 -24.81
N CYS A 560 -15.28 -23.87 -25.44
CA CYS A 560 -16.05 -22.63 -25.55
C CYS A 560 -16.94 -22.37 -24.33
N PRO A 561 -17.30 -21.10 -24.04
CA PRO A 561 -18.35 -20.77 -23.07
C PRO A 561 -19.67 -21.48 -23.40
N PRO A 562 -20.63 -21.62 -22.46
CA PRO A 562 -21.89 -22.32 -22.73
C PRO A 562 -22.59 -21.83 -24.00
N LEU A 563 -22.99 -22.76 -24.88
CA LEU A 563 -23.65 -22.44 -26.14
C LEU A 563 -24.99 -21.73 -25.88
N GLN A 564 -25.14 -20.53 -26.45
CA GLN A 564 -26.38 -19.77 -26.43
C GLN A 564 -27.07 -19.88 -27.78
N LEU A 565 -28.22 -20.54 -27.79
CA LEU A 565 -29.04 -20.74 -28.99
C LEU A 565 -29.86 -19.49 -29.31
N THR A 566 -30.02 -19.19 -30.60
CA THR A 566 -30.82 -18.04 -31.04
C THR A 566 -32.33 -18.33 -31.00
N GLY A 567 -33.11 -17.30 -30.67
CA GLY A 567 -34.57 -17.31 -30.76
C GLY A 567 -35.35 -18.03 -29.64
N PRO A 568 -36.70 -18.10 -29.76
CA PRO A 568 -37.61 -18.52 -28.69
C PRO A 568 -37.49 -19.99 -28.26
N ALA A 569 -36.82 -20.83 -29.05
CA ALA A 569 -36.66 -22.26 -28.78
C ALA A 569 -35.76 -22.57 -27.55
N ALA A 570 -35.01 -21.58 -27.03
CA ALA A 570 -34.08 -21.75 -25.92
C ALA A 570 -34.73 -21.93 -24.53
N SER A 571 -36.02 -21.63 -24.37
CA SER A 571 -36.68 -21.49 -23.04
C SER A 571 -37.23 -22.79 -22.41
N GLU A 572 -37.48 -23.86 -23.17
CA GLU A 572 -38.32 -24.96 -22.65
C GLU A 572 -37.60 -26.03 -21.80
N LYS A 573 -36.26 -26.07 -21.74
CA LYS A 573 -35.56 -27.13 -20.97
C LYS A 573 -35.38 -26.89 -19.47
N ARG A 574 -35.85 -25.77 -18.89
CA ARG A 574 -35.72 -25.48 -17.44
C ARG A 574 -36.98 -25.74 -16.58
N LYS A 575 -38.08 -26.25 -17.15
CA LYS A 575 -39.26 -26.66 -16.37
C LYS A 575 -39.44 -28.18 -16.38
N THR A 576 -38.64 -28.90 -15.61
CA THR A 576 -38.95 -30.26 -15.12
C THR A 576 -38.00 -30.61 -13.96
N ALA A 577 -38.09 -29.83 -12.88
CA ALA A 577 -37.70 -30.31 -11.55
C ALA A 577 -38.98 -30.40 -10.71
N SER A 578 -39.36 -31.65 -10.47
CA SER A 578 -40.47 -32.15 -9.65
C SER A 578 -40.88 -31.23 -8.49
N ARG A 579 -42.11 -30.71 -8.54
CA ARG A 579 -42.90 -30.40 -7.34
C ARG A 579 -43.27 -31.73 -6.69
N GLN A 580 -42.53 -32.15 -5.66
CA GLN A 580 -43.06 -33.10 -4.68
C GLN A 580 -43.79 -32.33 -3.59
N ASN A 581 -45.08 -32.62 -3.47
CA ASN A 581 -45.97 -32.10 -2.44
C ASN A 581 -45.62 -32.69 -1.07
N LYS A 582 -45.50 -31.78 -0.09
CA LYS A 582 -45.91 -31.84 1.33
C LYS A 582 -45.84 -33.20 2.06
N SER A 583 -45.12 -33.20 3.18
CA SER A 583 -45.69 -33.67 4.45
C SER A 583 -45.38 -32.68 5.58
N HIS A 584 -46.47 -32.07 6.04
CA HIS A 584 -46.61 -31.31 7.26
C HIS A 584 -46.46 -32.27 8.45
N ASN A 585 -45.75 -31.87 9.51
CA ASN A 585 -46.13 -32.24 10.87
C ASN A 585 -45.52 -31.25 11.90
N PRO A 586 -46.14 -31.11 13.08
CA PRO A 586 -46.26 -29.85 13.79
C PRO A 586 -45.48 -29.82 15.12
N ARG A 587 -45.32 -28.59 15.65
CA ARG A 587 -45.06 -28.21 17.06
C ARG A 587 -44.01 -29.02 17.84
N ILE A 588 -42.91 -28.36 18.19
CA ILE A 588 -42.65 -27.76 19.52
C ILE A 588 -41.71 -26.57 19.30
#